data_AF-A0A811NUS3-F1
#
_entry.id   AF-A0A811NUS3-F1
#
_cell.length_a   1.000
_cell.length_b   1.000
_cell.length_c   1.000
_cell.angle_alpha   90.00
_cell.angle_beta   90.00
_cell.angle_gamma   90.00
#
_symmetry.space_group_name_H-M   'P 1'
#
loop_
_entity.id
_entity.type
_entity.pdbx_description
1 polymer ?
#
loop_
_entity_poly.entity_id
_entity_poly.type
_entity_poly.pdbx_seq_one_letter_code
_entity_poly.pdbx_strand_id
1 'polypeptide(L)'
;MSAAADSSSSSIGVSGDAAVSSLSPESIGHNDLLIVGLGVLGRILAAIVVASNWNGEGSSLFTSSTAAYDCSDNGFCSEDSPCVPIGQSPRTDVLLKAENVVLEAGGCVLRLDAASLAIAIMKKRLRSRIFVGCDNEPLSRLEIMDRVNRSGKFDTQFQGFTGTDGPLGKRMENSKTRAELGWQPKYPSFTEFLGLSNL
;
A
#
# COMPACT_ATOMS: atom_id res chain seq x y z
N MET A 1 26.78 48.82 -8.05
CA MET A 1 27.30 47.44 -8.10
C MET A 1 26.29 46.56 -7.40
N SER A 2 25.43 45.88 -8.17
CA SER A 2 24.42 44.93 -7.67
C SER A 2 24.89 43.55 -8.09
N ALA A 3 25.09 42.64 -7.13
CA ALA A 3 25.42 41.25 -7.39
C ALA A 3 24.23 40.38 -6.96
N ALA A 4 23.64 39.68 -7.93
CA ALA A 4 22.59 38.69 -7.72
C ALA A 4 23.21 37.43 -7.08
N ALA A 5 22.55 36.88 -6.05
CA ALA A 5 22.90 35.59 -5.48
C ALA A 5 22.12 34.49 -6.21
N ASP A 6 22.87 33.57 -6.81
CA ASP A 6 22.42 32.45 -7.62
C ASP A 6 21.87 31.32 -6.73
N SER A 7 20.64 30.87 -6.95
CA SER A 7 20.01 29.80 -6.19
C SER A 7 20.27 28.44 -6.85
N SER A 8 21.27 27.71 -6.37
CA SER A 8 21.58 26.37 -6.85
C SER A 8 20.61 25.32 -6.27
N SER A 9 19.66 24.87 -7.10
CA SER A 9 18.83 23.69 -6.87
C SER A 9 19.68 22.42 -6.98
N SER A 10 20.00 21.76 -5.87
CA SER A 10 20.65 20.44 -5.90
C SER A 10 19.61 19.33 -6.06
N SER A 11 19.48 18.80 -7.28
CA SER A 11 18.75 17.57 -7.56
C SER A 11 19.43 16.38 -6.88
N ILE A 12 18.72 15.66 -6.03
CA ILE A 12 19.20 14.42 -5.40
C ILE A 12 19.37 13.37 -6.49
N GLY A 13 20.62 13.04 -6.80
CA GLY A 13 20.99 12.00 -7.76
C GLY A 13 20.61 10.61 -7.24
N VAL A 14 19.88 9.86 -8.06
CA VAL A 14 19.63 8.44 -7.88
C VAL A 14 20.91 7.68 -8.22
N SER A 15 21.49 6.98 -7.25
CA SER A 15 22.55 5.99 -7.50
C SER A 15 21.95 4.58 -7.53
N GLY A 16 22.38 3.81 -8.53
CA GLY A 16 21.73 2.60 -9.04
C GLY A 16 21.90 1.32 -8.22
N ASP A 17 21.07 0.36 -8.63
CA ASP A 17 20.79 -0.94 -8.02
C ASP A 17 22.00 -1.87 -7.87
N ALA A 18 22.03 -2.60 -6.75
CA ALA A 18 22.88 -3.77 -6.56
C ALA A 18 22.03 -5.02 -6.25
N ALA A 19 21.95 -5.88 -7.27
CA ALA A 19 21.89 -7.35 -7.26
C ALA A 19 20.89 -8.10 -6.35
N VAL A 20 19.82 -8.61 -6.98
CA VAL A 20 19.24 -9.92 -6.66
C VAL A 20 19.38 -10.81 -7.90
N SER A 21 20.13 -11.91 -7.75
CA SER A 21 20.37 -12.90 -8.81
C SER A 21 19.45 -14.13 -8.67
N SER A 22 18.96 -14.59 -9.84
CA SER A 22 18.50 -15.95 -10.18
C SER A 22 17.06 -16.42 -9.87
N LEU A 23 16.06 -15.62 -10.22
CA LEU A 23 14.86 -16.14 -10.89
C LEU A 23 14.78 -15.40 -12.22
N SER A 24 14.52 -16.08 -13.34
CA SER A 24 14.23 -15.38 -14.60
C SER A 24 13.10 -14.38 -14.31
N PRO A 25 13.28 -13.06 -14.52
CA PRO A 25 12.21 -12.12 -14.28
C PRO A 25 11.14 -12.40 -15.33
N GLU A 26 10.09 -13.14 -14.95
CA GLU A 26 8.90 -13.23 -15.76
C GLU A 26 8.41 -11.79 -15.95
N SER A 27 8.57 -11.29 -17.16
CA SER A 27 8.30 -9.91 -17.51
C SER A 27 6.80 -9.66 -17.45
N ILE A 28 6.42 -8.48 -16.93
CA ILE A 28 5.04 -8.00 -17.08
C ILE A 28 4.76 -7.89 -18.58
N GLY A 29 3.69 -8.56 -19.04
CA GLY A 29 3.33 -8.72 -20.45
C GLY A 29 2.01 -8.03 -20.80
N HIS A 30 1.65 -8.10 -22.08
CA HIS A 30 0.43 -7.48 -22.64
C HIS A 30 -0.88 -7.96 -21.98
N ASN A 31 -0.88 -9.16 -21.42
CA ASN A 31 -2.06 -9.77 -20.80
C ASN A 31 -2.19 -9.46 -19.30
N ASP A 32 -1.25 -8.69 -18.72
CA ASP A 32 -1.31 -8.30 -17.33
C ASP A 32 -2.24 -7.07 -17.15
N LEU A 33 -3.06 -7.11 -16.11
CA LEU A 33 -4.09 -6.11 -15.84
C LEU A 33 -3.92 -5.55 -14.42
N LEU A 34 -3.64 -4.24 -14.32
CA LEU A 34 -3.64 -3.53 -13.05
C LEU A 34 -4.85 -2.61 -12.97
N ILE A 35 -5.72 -2.83 -11.98
CA ILE A 35 -6.86 -1.97 -11.70
C ILE A 35 -6.55 -1.14 -10.45
N VAL A 36 -6.29 0.15 -10.67
CA VAL A 36 -6.09 1.13 -9.60
C VAL A 36 -7.42 1.81 -9.29
N GLY A 37 -8.04 1.40 -8.19
CA GLY A 37 -9.40 1.77 -7.85
C GLY A 37 -9.54 2.52 -6.53
N LEU A 38 -9.21 3.82 -6.49
CA LEU A 38 -9.60 4.66 -5.37
C LEU A 38 -11.10 5.02 -5.47
N GLY A 39 -11.85 4.83 -4.37
CA GLY A 39 -13.26 5.21 -4.28
C GLY A 39 -14.26 4.18 -4.85
N VAL A 40 -15.51 4.59 -5.03
CA VAL A 40 -16.63 3.71 -5.45
C VAL A 40 -16.49 3.28 -6.91
N LEU A 41 -16.10 4.20 -7.80
CA LEU A 41 -15.94 3.92 -9.23
C LEU A 41 -14.86 2.85 -9.47
N GLY A 42 -13.74 2.93 -8.76
CA GLY A 42 -12.66 1.94 -8.85
C GLY A 42 -13.10 0.51 -8.51
N ARG A 43 -14.00 0.35 -7.54
CA ARG A 43 -14.52 -0.96 -7.10
C ARG A 43 -15.46 -1.56 -8.14
N ILE A 44 -16.34 -0.74 -8.70
CA ILE A 44 -17.26 -1.15 -9.77
C ILE A 44 -16.46 -1.55 -11.01
N LEU A 45 -15.47 -0.73 -11.39
CA LEU A 45 -14.60 -1.02 -12.52
C LEU A 45 -13.84 -2.33 -12.31
N ALA A 46 -13.31 -2.58 -11.12
CA ALA A 46 -12.60 -3.82 -10.83
C ALA A 46 -13.47 -5.06 -11.05
N ALA A 47 -14.69 -5.05 -10.50
CA ALA A 47 -15.62 -6.16 -10.69
C ALA A 47 -15.97 -6.38 -12.17
N ILE A 48 -16.29 -5.30 -12.90
CA ILE A 48 -16.69 -5.40 -14.31
C ILE A 48 -15.54 -5.85 -15.20
N VAL A 49 -14.38 -5.19 -15.11
CA VAL A 49 -13.24 -5.45 -16.00
C VAL A 49 -12.67 -6.84 -15.75
N VAL A 50 -12.54 -7.27 -14.50
CA VAL A 50 -12.05 -8.63 -14.23
C VAL A 50 -13.06 -9.69 -14.69
N ALA A 51 -14.34 -9.51 -14.40
CA ALA A 51 -15.35 -10.52 -14.78
C ALA A 51 -15.61 -10.58 -16.29
N SER A 52 -15.50 -9.46 -17.01
CA SER A 52 -15.94 -9.37 -18.42
C SER A 52 -14.80 -9.27 -19.44
N ASN A 53 -13.61 -8.81 -19.04
CA ASN A 53 -12.54 -8.47 -19.98
C ASN A 53 -11.25 -9.25 -19.76
N TRP A 54 -10.98 -9.75 -18.55
CA TRP A 54 -9.78 -10.53 -18.30
C TRP A 54 -10.02 -12.00 -18.66
N ASN A 55 -9.26 -12.49 -19.63
CA ASN A 55 -9.34 -13.87 -20.12
C ASN A 55 -8.61 -14.89 -19.22
N GLY A 56 -8.04 -14.43 -18.11
CA GLY A 56 -7.26 -15.25 -17.19
C GLY A 56 -5.79 -15.45 -17.58
N GLU A 57 -5.34 -15.01 -18.76
CA GLU A 57 -3.92 -15.00 -19.11
C GLU A 57 -3.18 -13.87 -18.40
N GLY A 58 -1.88 -14.04 -18.12
CA GLY A 58 -1.08 -13.05 -17.39
C GLY A 58 -1.40 -13.00 -15.89
N SER A 59 -1.39 -11.82 -15.31
CA SER A 59 -1.68 -11.53 -13.90
C SER A 59 -2.67 -10.38 -13.81
N SER A 60 -3.65 -10.48 -12.92
CA SER A 60 -4.58 -9.40 -12.61
C SER A 60 -4.38 -8.97 -11.17
N LEU A 61 -4.32 -7.66 -10.94
CA LEU A 61 -4.15 -7.06 -9.62
C LEU A 61 -5.17 -5.94 -9.40
N PHE A 62 -5.91 -6.02 -8.31
CA PHE A 62 -6.83 -4.98 -7.84
C PHE A 62 -6.28 -4.31 -6.58
N THR A 63 -6.14 -2.97 -6.61
CA THR A 63 -5.78 -2.17 -5.43
C THR A 63 -7.00 -1.94 -4.55
N SER A 64 -6.96 -2.46 -3.34
CA SER A 64 -8.02 -2.38 -2.34
C SER A 64 -7.55 -1.56 -1.12
N SER A 65 -8.24 -1.68 0.01
CA SER A 65 -8.04 -0.89 1.21
C SER A 65 -8.08 -1.73 2.47
N THR A 66 -7.26 -1.36 3.45
CA THR A 66 -7.30 -1.93 4.81
C THR A 66 -8.56 -1.59 5.60
N ALA A 67 -9.45 -0.77 5.03
CA ALA A 67 -10.83 -0.64 5.50
C ALA A 67 -11.63 -1.97 5.41
N ALA A 68 -11.13 -2.96 4.66
CA ALA A 68 -11.69 -4.30 4.61
C ALA A 68 -11.58 -5.05 5.95
N TYR A 69 -10.56 -4.77 6.78
CA TYR A 69 -10.32 -5.49 8.03
C TYR A 69 -11.23 -5.01 9.17
N ASP A 70 -11.79 -5.96 9.92
CA ASP A 70 -12.54 -5.71 11.16
C ASP A 70 -11.58 -5.60 12.35
N CYS A 71 -10.96 -4.44 12.47
CA CYS A 71 -10.06 -4.13 13.58
C CYS A 71 -10.15 -2.64 13.89
N SER A 72 -10.39 -2.35 15.17
CA SER A 72 -10.54 -1.00 15.70
C SER A 72 -10.04 -0.90 17.15
N ASP A 73 -9.15 -1.81 17.53
CA ASP A 73 -8.62 -2.02 18.89
C ASP A 73 -7.12 -1.74 18.99
N ASN A 74 -6.51 -1.14 17.95
CA ASN A 74 -5.06 -0.95 17.80
C ASN A 74 -4.26 -2.27 17.73
N GLY A 75 -4.94 -3.39 17.46
CA GLY A 75 -4.32 -4.69 17.25
C GLY A 75 -3.55 -4.78 15.93
N PHE A 76 -2.70 -5.81 15.83
CA PHE A 76 -2.00 -6.14 14.59
C PHE A 76 -2.97 -6.78 13.58
N CYS A 77 -2.84 -6.38 12.31
CA CYS A 77 -3.64 -6.86 11.19
C CYS A 77 -2.74 -7.37 10.06
N SER A 78 -2.96 -8.60 9.63
CA SER A 78 -2.30 -9.23 8.50
C SER A 78 -3.32 -9.64 7.43
N GLU A 79 -2.86 -10.30 6.37
CA GLU A 79 -3.67 -10.87 5.30
C GLU A 79 -4.75 -11.83 5.82
N ASP A 80 -4.50 -12.49 6.97
CA ASP A 80 -5.38 -13.50 7.57
C ASP A 80 -6.35 -12.92 8.61
N SER A 81 -6.26 -11.61 8.90
CA SER A 81 -7.16 -10.95 9.85
C SER A 81 -8.60 -10.89 9.32
N PRO A 82 -9.61 -10.97 10.21
CA PRO A 82 -11.01 -10.98 9.82
C PRO A 82 -11.38 -9.71 9.05
N CYS A 83 -12.22 -9.88 8.05
CA CYS A 83 -12.81 -8.76 7.32
C CYS A 83 -14.11 -8.31 7.99
N VAL A 84 -14.48 -7.05 7.77
CA VAL A 84 -15.76 -6.48 8.23
C VAL A 84 -16.90 -7.37 7.70
N PRO A 85 -17.80 -7.86 8.56
CA PRO A 85 -18.93 -8.66 8.12
C PRO A 85 -19.82 -7.91 7.12
N ILE A 86 -20.24 -8.60 6.06
CA ILE A 86 -21.14 -8.04 5.06
C ILE A 86 -22.42 -7.54 5.72
N GLY A 87 -22.83 -6.31 5.37
CA GLY A 87 -24.00 -5.65 5.91
C GLY A 87 -23.69 -4.65 7.03
N GLN A 88 -22.48 -4.64 7.60
CA GLN A 88 -22.09 -3.66 8.61
C GLN A 88 -21.77 -2.27 8.03
N SER A 89 -21.28 -2.21 6.79
CA SER A 89 -20.92 -0.95 6.15
C SER A 89 -21.12 -1.03 4.64
N PRO A 90 -22.07 -0.27 4.06
CA PRO A 90 -22.30 -0.26 2.60
C PRO A 90 -21.03 0.03 1.80
N ARG A 91 -20.16 0.90 2.34
CA ARG A 91 -18.87 1.22 1.73
C ARG A 91 -17.96 0.00 1.69
N THR A 92 -17.81 -0.70 2.81
CA THR A 92 -16.91 -1.87 2.89
C THR A 92 -17.50 -3.07 2.16
N ASP A 93 -18.82 -3.24 2.14
CA ASP A 93 -19.50 -4.29 1.38
C ASP A 93 -19.18 -4.21 -0.11
N VAL A 94 -19.22 -3.01 -0.70
CA VAL A 94 -18.85 -2.81 -2.11
C VAL A 94 -17.37 -3.16 -2.35
N LEU A 95 -16.49 -2.91 -1.37
CA LEU A 95 -15.09 -3.32 -1.47
C LEU A 95 -14.95 -4.83 -1.52
N LEU A 96 -15.50 -5.50 -0.51
CA LEU A 96 -15.35 -6.93 -0.29
C LEU A 96 -16.00 -7.72 -1.43
N LYS A 97 -17.11 -7.24 -1.98
CA LYS A 97 -17.72 -7.82 -3.19
C LYS A 97 -16.82 -7.69 -4.41
N ALA A 98 -16.19 -6.53 -4.61
CA ALA A 98 -15.25 -6.33 -5.71
C ALA A 98 -13.99 -7.21 -5.55
N GLU A 99 -13.43 -7.29 -4.34
CA GLU A 99 -12.33 -8.20 -4.03
C GLU A 99 -12.71 -9.66 -4.32
N ASN A 100 -13.90 -10.09 -3.90
CA ASN A 100 -14.35 -11.47 -4.12
C ASN A 100 -14.45 -11.80 -5.61
N VAL A 101 -15.02 -10.91 -6.43
CA VAL A 101 -15.07 -11.09 -7.89
C VAL A 101 -13.68 -11.24 -8.49
N VAL A 102 -12.72 -10.42 -8.03
CA VAL A 102 -11.33 -10.50 -8.50
C VAL A 102 -10.68 -11.84 -8.10
N LEU A 103 -10.86 -12.25 -6.85
CA LEU A 103 -10.28 -13.49 -6.30
C LEU A 103 -10.88 -14.73 -6.97
N GLU A 104 -12.18 -14.76 -7.20
CA GLU A 104 -12.89 -15.85 -7.90
C GLU A 104 -12.44 -16.00 -9.36
N ALA A 105 -12.13 -14.89 -10.03
CA ALA A 105 -11.55 -14.90 -11.37
C ALA A 105 -10.07 -15.30 -11.41
N GLY A 106 -9.43 -15.53 -10.26
CA GLY A 106 -8.01 -15.87 -10.16
C GLY A 106 -7.07 -14.66 -10.02
N GLY A 107 -7.60 -13.44 -9.91
CA GLY A 107 -6.80 -12.24 -9.70
C GLY A 107 -6.29 -12.12 -8.26
N CYS A 108 -5.36 -11.19 -8.05
CA CYS A 108 -4.84 -10.83 -6.73
C CYS A 108 -5.42 -9.50 -6.24
N VAL A 109 -5.45 -9.34 -4.93
CA VAL A 109 -5.87 -8.12 -4.24
C VAL A 109 -4.69 -7.58 -3.46
N LEU A 110 -4.39 -6.29 -3.62
CA LEU A 110 -3.40 -5.58 -2.83
C LEU A 110 -4.12 -4.57 -1.93
N ARG A 111 -4.17 -4.80 -0.61
CA ARG A 111 -4.75 -3.86 0.35
C ARG A 111 -3.65 -2.89 0.81
N LEU A 112 -3.78 -1.62 0.41
CA LEU A 112 -2.75 -0.56 0.44
C LEU A 112 -1.65 -0.71 -0.61
N ASP A 113 -1.24 0.41 -1.20
CA ASP A 113 -0.52 0.42 -2.46
C ASP A 113 0.93 0.88 -2.35
N ALA A 114 1.82 0.13 -3.00
CA ALA A 114 3.14 0.58 -3.40
C ALA A 114 3.40 0.09 -4.83
N ALA A 115 3.85 0.98 -5.72
CA ALA A 115 4.10 0.62 -7.13
C ALA A 115 5.10 -0.54 -7.26
N SER A 116 6.16 -0.56 -6.42
CA SER A 116 7.14 -1.66 -6.41
C SER A 116 6.52 -2.99 -5.96
N LEU A 117 5.56 -2.96 -5.04
CA LEU A 117 4.85 -4.15 -4.57
C LEU A 117 3.90 -4.68 -5.65
N ALA A 118 3.14 -3.81 -6.31
CA ALA A 118 2.28 -4.20 -7.43
C ALA A 118 3.09 -4.90 -8.53
N ILE A 119 4.26 -4.36 -8.89
CA ILE A 119 5.19 -4.99 -9.84
C ILE A 119 5.65 -6.36 -9.33
N ALA A 120 6.04 -6.48 -8.05
CA ALA A 120 6.49 -7.75 -7.47
C ALA A 120 5.38 -8.82 -7.51
N ILE A 121 4.13 -8.45 -7.20
CA ILE A 121 2.97 -9.35 -7.27
C ILE A 121 2.74 -9.83 -8.71
N MET A 122 2.68 -8.91 -9.67
CA MET A 122 2.41 -9.25 -11.07
C MET A 122 3.50 -10.16 -11.65
N LYS A 123 4.77 -9.91 -11.33
CA LYS A 123 5.90 -10.77 -11.75
C LYS A 123 5.86 -12.18 -11.17
N LYS A 124 5.27 -12.37 -10.00
CA LYS A 124 5.16 -13.70 -9.36
C LYS A 124 4.01 -14.54 -9.91
N ARG A 125 3.07 -13.91 -10.65
CA ARG A 125 1.90 -14.56 -11.27
C ARG A 125 1.09 -15.44 -10.33
N LEU A 126 1.07 -15.08 -9.05
CA LEU A 126 0.25 -15.74 -8.05
C LEU A 126 -1.24 -15.48 -8.34
N ARG A 127 -2.08 -16.41 -7.90
CA ARG A 127 -3.53 -16.41 -8.18
C ARG A 127 -4.31 -16.40 -6.88
N SER A 128 -5.40 -15.63 -6.84
CA SER A 128 -6.34 -15.59 -5.71
C SER A 128 -5.65 -15.31 -4.37
N ARG A 129 -4.69 -14.38 -4.36
CA ARG A 129 -3.97 -13.97 -3.14
C ARG A 129 -4.31 -12.54 -2.74
N ILE A 130 -4.39 -12.34 -1.44
CA ILE A 130 -4.44 -11.02 -0.80
C ILE A 130 -3.03 -10.70 -0.31
N PHE A 131 -2.58 -9.47 -0.56
CA PHE A 131 -1.34 -8.91 -0.06
C PHE A 131 -1.62 -7.62 0.70
N VAL A 132 -0.78 -7.30 1.68
CA VAL A 132 -0.84 -6.05 2.44
C VAL A 132 0.39 -5.21 2.14
N GLY A 133 0.18 -3.99 1.66
CA GLY A 133 1.25 -3.02 1.39
C GLY A 133 1.39 -2.00 2.51
N CYS A 134 2.38 -2.15 3.39
CA CYS A 134 2.74 -1.11 4.36
C CYS A 134 4.26 -1.03 4.53
N ASP A 135 4.73 -0.05 5.30
CA ASP A 135 6.09 -0.05 5.81
C ASP A 135 6.24 -1.10 6.93
N ASN A 136 7.39 -1.12 7.61
CA ASN A 136 7.73 -2.12 8.61
C ASN A 136 7.52 -1.60 10.05
N GLU A 137 7.05 -0.36 10.21
CA GLU A 137 6.93 0.32 11.51
C GLU A 137 5.52 0.90 11.66
N PRO A 138 4.55 0.15 12.20
CA PRO A 138 3.21 0.66 12.40
C PRO A 138 3.20 1.74 13.48
N LEU A 139 2.74 2.95 13.11
CA LEU A 139 2.68 4.11 13.99
C LEU A 139 1.25 4.56 14.28
N SER A 140 1.02 5.04 15.49
CA SER A 140 -0.18 5.82 15.80
C SER A 140 -0.15 7.19 15.12
N ARG A 141 -1.32 7.83 15.02
CA ARG A 141 -1.43 9.20 14.49
C ARG A 141 -0.56 10.18 15.29
N LEU A 142 -0.50 10.04 16.61
CA LEU A 142 0.30 10.91 17.47
C LEU A 142 1.81 10.72 17.20
N GLU A 143 2.25 9.47 17.08
CA GLU A 143 3.63 9.10 16.75
C GLU A 143 4.07 9.58 15.37
N ILE A 144 3.17 9.61 14.38
CA ILE A 144 3.41 10.23 13.07
C ILE A 144 3.65 11.73 13.25
N MET A 145 2.79 12.42 14.00
CA MET A 145 2.91 13.87 14.20
C MET A 145 4.16 14.26 15.00
N ASP A 146 4.54 13.46 16.00
CA ASP A 146 5.80 13.65 16.74
C ASP A 146 7.01 13.58 15.79
N ARG A 147 7.06 12.56 14.92
CA ARG A 147 8.11 12.43 13.90
C ARG A 147 8.11 13.59 12.90
N VAL A 148 6.94 14.03 12.45
CA VAL A 148 6.81 15.19 11.57
C VAL A 148 7.40 16.44 12.22
N ASN A 149 7.00 16.74 13.46
CA ASN A 149 7.55 17.88 14.22
C ASN A 149 9.07 17.78 14.40
N ARG A 150 9.57 16.59 14.77
CA ARG A 150 11.01 16.34 14.95
C ARG A 150 11.81 16.44 13.66
N SER A 151 11.19 16.18 12.51
CA SER A 151 11.89 16.22 11.22
C SER A 151 12.31 17.63 10.79
N GLY A 152 11.66 18.68 11.33
CA GLY A 152 11.91 20.06 10.92
C GLY A 152 11.59 20.35 9.45
N LYS A 153 10.94 19.41 8.73
CA LYS A 153 10.61 19.55 7.30
C LYS A 153 9.44 20.50 7.02
N PHE A 154 8.73 20.93 8.07
CA PHE A 154 7.50 21.71 7.96
C PHE A 154 7.55 22.89 8.94
N ASP A 155 7.12 24.06 8.47
CA ASP A 155 7.14 25.30 9.27
C ASP A 155 6.10 25.31 10.40
N THR A 156 5.03 24.53 10.25
CA THR A 156 3.94 24.43 11.23
C THR A 156 4.18 23.27 12.20
N GLN A 157 4.00 23.52 13.49
CA GLN A 157 4.03 22.47 14.50
C GLN A 157 2.63 21.94 14.78
N PHE A 158 2.51 20.61 14.87
CA PHE A 158 1.29 19.95 15.31
C PHE A 158 0.94 20.38 16.74
N GLN A 159 -0.26 20.96 16.90
CA GLN A 159 -0.75 21.50 18.18
C GLN A 159 -1.62 20.50 18.98
N GLY A 160 -1.95 19.35 18.40
CA GLY A 160 -2.88 18.38 18.97
C GLY A 160 -4.04 18.03 18.03
N PHE A 161 -4.68 16.89 18.29
CA PHE A 161 -5.89 16.49 17.57
C PHE A 161 -7.10 17.23 18.14
N THR A 162 -8.06 17.58 17.27
CA THR A 162 -9.31 18.27 17.66
C THR A 162 -10.36 17.33 18.25
N GLY A 163 -10.09 16.04 18.35
CA GLY A 163 -10.99 15.04 18.91
C GLY A 163 -10.27 13.75 19.26
N THR A 164 -10.70 13.15 20.37
CA THR A 164 -10.20 11.86 20.89
C THR A 164 -11.27 10.76 20.84
N ASP A 165 -12.51 11.14 20.56
CA ASP A 165 -13.65 10.23 20.56
C ASP A 165 -13.77 9.55 19.19
N GLY A 166 -13.37 8.28 19.14
CA GLY A 166 -13.45 7.47 17.93
C GLY A 166 -12.83 6.09 18.11
N PRO A 167 -13.11 5.14 17.19
CA PRO A 167 -12.47 3.84 17.20
C PRO A 167 -10.95 3.99 17.11
N LEU A 168 -10.22 3.09 17.77
CA LEU A 168 -8.77 3.04 17.60
C LEU A 168 -8.42 2.63 16.17
N GLY A 169 -7.18 2.91 15.78
CA GLY A 169 -6.64 2.45 14.50
C GLY A 169 -6.37 0.94 14.50
N LYS A 170 -5.65 0.52 13.46
CA LYS A 170 -5.12 -0.85 13.32
C LYS A 170 -3.65 -0.78 12.94
N ARG A 171 -2.86 -1.76 13.37
CA ARG A 171 -1.42 -1.85 13.07
C ARG A 171 -1.21 -2.86 11.97
N MET A 172 -0.92 -2.38 10.76
CA MET A 172 -0.73 -3.29 9.62
C MET A 172 0.61 -4.01 9.72
N GLU A 173 0.61 -5.29 9.35
CA GLU A 173 1.80 -6.13 9.25
C GLU A 173 1.92 -6.70 7.83
N ASN A 174 3.12 -6.62 7.24
CA ASN A 174 3.41 -7.09 5.88
C ASN A 174 4.36 -8.30 5.84
N SER A 175 4.65 -8.94 6.98
CA SER A 175 5.70 -9.96 7.09
C SER A 175 5.49 -11.13 6.12
N LYS A 176 4.23 -11.57 5.95
CA LYS A 176 3.83 -12.61 5.01
C LYS A 176 3.99 -12.17 3.54
N THR A 177 3.46 -11.01 3.17
CA THR A 177 3.67 -10.41 1.84
C THR A 177 5.15 -10.35 1.47
N ARG A 178 6.01 -9.86 2.38
CA ARG A 178 7.47 -9.78 2.14
C ARG A 178 8.10 -11.15 1.96
N ALA A 179 7.78 -12.10 2.84
CA ALA A 179 8.35 -13.45 2.80
C ALA A 179 7.97 -14.19 1.50
N GLU A 180 6.73 -14.04 1.05
CA GLU A 180 6.24 -14.70 -0.16
C GLU A 180 6.80 -14.09 -1.44
N LEU A 181 6.86 -12.76 -1.52
CA LEU A 181 7.27 -12.07 -2.74
C LEU A 181 8.79 -11.86 -2.82
N GLY A 182 9.51 -11.97 -1.69
CA GLY A 182 10.89 -11.51 -1.59
C GLY A 182 10.98 -9.98 -1.75
N TRP A 183 9.94 -9.26 -1.34
CA TRP A 183 9.79 -7.82 -1.51
C TRP A 183 10.07 -7.08 -0.19
N GLN A 184 10.57 -5.84 -0.31
CA GLN A 184 10.73 -4.89 0.80
C GLN A 184 10.24 -3.50 0.36
N PRO A 185 9.64 -2.71 1.27
CA PRO A 185 9.30 -1.32 0.96
C PRO A 185 10.56 -0.50 0.69
N LYS A 186 10.45 0.45 -0.23
CA LYS A 186 11.54 1.40 -0.54
C LYS A 186 11.98 2.19 0.70
N TYR A 187 11.02 2.52 1.57
CA TYR A 187 11.26 3.12 2.87
C TYR A 187 10.74 2.15 3.94
N PRO A 188 11.64 1.45 4.66
CA PRO A 188 11.30 0.55 5.75
C PRO A 188 10.44 1.16 6.86
N SER A 189 10.52 2.48 7.07
CA SER A 189 9.63 3.18 7.97
C SER A 189 9.38 4.64 7.59
N PHE A 190 8.28 5.19 8.10
CA PHE A 190 8.03 6.63 8.04
C PHE A 190 9.15 7.47 8.69
N THR A 191 9.78 6.95 9.75
CA THR A 191 10.95 7.58 10.40
C THR A 191 12.11 7.75 9.42
N GLU A 192 12.45 6.67 8.71
CA GLU A 192 13.53 6.66 7.71
C GLU A 192 13.18 7.55 6.51
N PHE A 193 11.92 7.53 6.05
CA PHE A 193 11.44 8.44 5.01
C PHE A 193 11.61 9.91 5.38
N LEU A 194 11.40 10.25 6.65
CA LEU A 194 11.63 11.61 7.15
C LEU A 194 13.12 11.94 7.32
N GLY A 195 14.04 11.00 7.14
CA GLY A 195 15.48 11.21 7.35
C GLY A 195 15.84 11.34 8.82
N LEU A 196 14.98 10.86 9.72
CA LEU A 196 15.28 10.76 11.13
C LEU A 196 16.12 9.50 11.34
N SER A 197 17.38 9.64 11.70
CA SER A 197 18.20 8.51 12.14
C SER A 197 17.69 8.00 13.50
N ASN A 198 17.70 6.68 13.69
CA ASN A 198 17.52 6.09 15.02
C ASN A 198 18.64 6.64 15.92
N LEU A 199 18.29 7.54 16.84
CA LEU A 199 19.08 7.81 18.04
C LEU A 199 18.86 6.66 19.03
#